data_AF-A0AA39TTY7-F1
#
_entry.id   AF-A0AA39TTY7-F1
#
_cell.length_a   1.000
_cell.length_b   1.000
_cell.length_c   1.000
_cell.angle_alpha   90.00
_cell.angle_beta   90.00
_cell.angle_gamma   90.00
#
_symmetry.space_group_name_H-M   'P 1'
#
loop_
_entity.id
_entity.type
_entity.pdbx_description
1 polymer ?
#
loop_
_entity_poly.entity_id
_entity_poly.type
_entity_poly.pdbx_seq_one_letter_code
_entity_poly.pdbx_strand_id
1 'polypeptide(L)'
;MLSQRLAASTAAVSARHPSAVRAFTRSCVNLKRTPSLGDIEPEQHETFNSRQKAFRAELAEAQKQREASALASNLSPSSPFSSSSSSAGGLGSLSTAAGAGTAAAAAQQQQNEHDQPSRKAGPLTNLIYGTKEGREMDAQIEASFSQVLARGKYVHSIVFHDVKPECVDEYVDLVGKWYPRMASIPENKVHLVGSWRTEVGECDTFVHIWEYQRYQGYHASLHSISQHPEFPAFDKKLKSLIKSKHSSLMQEFSFWPTTPPRQLGGLFELRSYTLHPGNLLEWETHWRRGLKARREVMEGVGAWFVQIGDLNTVHHLWQFADLEERKIRREKSWGIDGWADTVHKTVPLIQKMKSRVLIPMPWSPVA
;
A
#
# COMPACT_ATOMS: atom_id res chain seq x y z
N MET A 1 56.98 -20.34 -72.21
CA MET A 1 57.68 -20.86 -71.01
C MET A 1 56.64 -21.50 -70.11
N LEU A 2 56.89 -22.76 -69.73
CA LEU A 2 56.34 -23.52 -68.57
C LEU A 2 54.80 -23.69 -68.52
N SER A 3 54.23 -24.82 -68.93
CA SER A 3 54.24 -26.18 -68.32
C SER A 3 53.13 -26.40 -67.28
N GLN A 4 52.30 -27.41 -67.57
CA GLN A 4 51.83 -28.48 -66.65
C GLN A 4 50.94 -28.08 -65.44
N ARG A 5 49.98 -28.85 -64.91
CA ARG A 5 49.29 -30.13 -65.17
C ARG A 5 48.30 -30.31 -63.98
N LEU A 6 47.31 -31.20 -64.14
CA LEU A 6 46.58 -31.97 -63.08
C LEU A 6 45.62 -31.17 -62.16
N ALA A 7 44.59 -31.72 -61.52
CA ALA A 7 43.71 -32.90 -61.68
C ALA A 7 42.65 -32.80 -60.56
N ALA A 8 41.50 -33.45 -60.81
CA ALA A 8 40.42 -33.91 -59.92
C ALA A 8 40.50 -33.73 -58.38
N SER A 9 39.35 -33.49 -57.72
CA SER A 9 38.62 -34.55 -56.97
C SER A 9 37.64 -34.01 -55.90
N THR A 10 36.39 -34.50 -55.99
CA THR A 10 35.44 -34.90 -54.92
C THR A 10 35.10 -33.98 -53.74
N ALA A 11 33.84 -33.54 -53.72
CA ALA A 11 33.13 -33.07 -52.54
C ALA A 11 32.72 -34.23 -51.62
N ALA A 12 32.99 -34.11 -50.31
CA ALA A 12 32.46 -34.99 -49.27
C ALA A 12 31.37 -34.25 -48.47
N VAL A 13 30.21 -34.88 -48.36
CA VAL A 13 29.03 -34.40 -47.63
C VAL A 13 29.23 -34.63 -46.14
N SER A 14 29.14 -33.57 -45.33
CA SER A 14 29.11 -33.65 -43.86
C SER A 14 27.67 -33.66 -43.36
N ALA A 15 27.30 -34.70 -42.60
CA ALA A 15 25.98 -34.90 -42.02
C ALA A 15 25.74 -33.94 -40.83
N ARG A 16 24.57 -33.27 -40.81
CA ARG A 16 24.11 -32.42 -39.70
C ARG A 16 23.24 -33.23 -38.73
N HIS A 17 23.56 -33.18 -37.44
CA HIS A 17 22.68 -33.63 -36.35
C HIS A 17 21.50 -32.66 -36.15
N PRO A 18 20.29 -33.14 -35.79
CA PRO A 18 19.17 -32.25 -35.50
C PRO A 18 19.27 -31.68 -34.08
N SER A 19 19.25 -30.35 -33.96
CA SER A 19 19.02 -29.66 -32.69
C SER A 19 17.55 -29.79 -32.31
N ALA A 20 17.27 -30.38 -31.15
CA ALA A 20 15.94 -30.44 -30.57
C ALA A 20 15.53 -29.04 -30.07
N VAL A 21 14.56 -28.43 -30.75
CA VAL A 21 13.96 -27.16 -30.31
C VAL A 21 12.87 -27.50 -29.28
N ARG A 22 13.09 -27.13 -28.00
CA ARG A 22 12.03 -27.15 -26.98
C ARG A 22 10.97 -26.10 -27.35
N ALA A 23 9.79 -26.56 -27.74
CA ALA A 23 8.62 -25.71 -27.93
C ALA A 23 8.10 -25.23 -26.57
N PHE A 24 8.35 -23.97 -26.22
CA PHE A 24 7.62 -23.30 -25.16
C PHE A 24 6.31 -22.75 -25.75
N THR A 25 5.23 -23.51 -25.63
CA THR A 25 3.90 -23.04 -26.00
C THR A 25 3.41 -22.10 -24.89
N ARG A 26 3.67 -20.80 -25.02
CA ARG A 26 2.98 -19.78 -24.23
C ARG A 26 1.72 -19.36 -24.99
N SER A 27 0.56 -19.74 -24.47
CA SER A 27 -0.72 -19.19 -24.90
C SER A 27 -0.72 -17.69 -24.59
N CYS A 28 -0.35 -16.87 -25.56
CA CYS A 28 -0.49 -15.42 -25.45
C CYS A 28 -1.98 -15.11 -25.52
N VAL A 29 -2.61 -14.92 -24.35
CA VAL A 29 -3.91 -14.24 -24.29
C VAL A 29 -3.72 -12.89 -24.96
N ASN A 30 -4.46 -12.64 -26.03
CA ASN A 30 -4.36 -11.42 -26.82
C ASN A 30 -4.95 -10.25 -25.99
N LEU A 31 -4.13 -9.72 -25.09
CA LEU A 31 -4.51 -8.64 -24.20
C LEU A 31 -4.61 -7.35 -25.01
N LYS A 32 -5.85 -6.92 -25.30
CA LYS A 32 -6.17 -5.67 -26.01
C LYS A 32 -5.74 -4.41 -25.24
N ARG A 33 -5.31 -4.55 -23.98
CA ARG A 33 -4.85 -3.46 -23.10
C ARG A 33 -3.88 -4.00 -22.06
N THR A 34 -3.09 -3.10 -21.46
CA THR A 34 -2.23 -3.42 -20.32
C THR A 34 -3.06 -3.98 -19.15
N PRO A 35 -2.63 -5.10 -18.52
CA PRO A 35 -3.26 -5.62 -17.32
C PRO A 35 -3.36 -4.59 -16.21
N SER A 36 -4.40 -4.72 -15.39
CA SER A 36 -4.76 -3.85 -14.29
C SER A 36 -5.27 -4.69 -13.11
N LEU A 37 -5.36 -4.09 -11.92
CA LEU A 37 -5.89 -4.78 -10.74
C LEU A 37 -7.31 -5.32 -10.96
N GLY A 38 -8.11 -4.65 -11.79
CA GLY A 38 -9.46 -5.09 -12.14
C GLY A 38 -9.51 -6.36 -13.00
N ASP A 39 -8.40 -6.80 -13.62
CA ASP A 39 -8.35 -8.06 -14.37
C ASP A 39 -8.14 -9.29 -13.46
N ILE A 40 -7.83 -9.08 -12.19
CA ILE A 40 -7.68 -10.16 -11.21
C ILE A 40 -9.06 -10.42 -10.59
N GLU A 41 -9.56 -11.64 -10.73
CA GLU A 41 -10.79 -12.05 -10.06
C GLU A 41 -10.62 -12.00 -8.53
N PRO A 42 -11.59 -11.43 -7.80
CA PRO A 42 -11.61 -11.48 -6.35
C PRO A 42 -11.64 -12.92 -5.81
N GLU A 43 -11.26 -13.09 -4.54
CA GLU A 43 -11.42 -14.32 -3.75
C GLU A 43 -10.62 -15.58 -4.20
N GLN A 44 -9.81 -15.53 -5.25
CA GLN A 44 -9.00 -16.67 -5.72
C GLN A 44 -7.77 -17.06 -4.86
N HIS A 45 -7.67 -16.56 -3.63
CA HIS A 45 -6.48 -16.70 -2.78
C HIS A 45 -6.11 -18.15 -2.42
N GLU A 46 -7.08 -19.03 -2.20
CA GLU A 46 -6.81 -20.45 -1.90
C GLU A 46 -6.13 -21.16 -3.07
N THR A 47 -6.65 -20.93 -4.28
CA THR A 47 -6.09 -21.50 -5.51
C THR A 47 -4.70 -20.94 -5.76
N PHE A 48 -4.48 -19.64 -5.55
CA PHE A 48 -3.16 -19.02 -5.62
C PHE A 48 -2.17 -19.66 -4.63
N ASN A 49 -2.57 -19.81 -3.36
CA ASN A 49 -1.73 -20.39 -2.31
C ASN A 49 -1.37 -21.86 -2.60
N SER A 50 -2.32 -22.64 -3.13
CA SER A 50 -2.09 -24.01 -3.56
C SER A 50 -1.05 -24.08 -4.68
N ARG A 51 -1.21 -23.25 -5.72
CA ARG A 51 -0.23 -23.14 -6.83
C ARG A 51 1.14 -22.69 -6.33
N GLN A 52 1.19 -21.73 -5.41
CA GLN A 52 2.45 -21.26 -4.84
C GLN A 52 3.16 -22.35 -4.02
N LYS A 53 2.40 -23.16 -3.26
CA LYS A 53 2.93 -24.30 -2.52
C LYS A 53 3.52 -25.35 -3.46
N ALA A 54 2.79 -25.71 -4.53
CA ALA A 54 3.27 -26.65 -5.53
C ALA A 54 4.57 -26.17 -6.20
N PHE A 55 4.63 -24.90 -6.57
CA PHE A 55 5.82 -24.29 -7.16
C PHE A 55 7.04 -24.35 -6.22
N ARG A 56 6.86 -24.07 -4.91
CA ARG A 56 7.94 -24.18 -3.93
C ARG A 56 8.44 -25.63 -3.76
N ALA A 57 7.54 -26.61 -3.81
CA ALA A 57 7.91 -28.02 -3.74
C ALA A 57 8.73 -28.45 -4.97
N GLU A 58 8.32 -28.04 -6.17
CA GLU A 58 9.03 -28.32 -7.42
C GLU A 58 10.44 -27.72 -7.41
N LEU A 59 10.62 -26.48 -6.93
CA LEU A 59 11.93 -25.85 -6.78
C LEU A 59 12.84 -26.63 -5.82
N ALA A 60 12.30 -27.08 -4.69
CA ALA A 60 13.06 -27.85 -3.71
C ALA A 60 13.51 -29.21 -4.27
N GLU A 61 12.63 -29.88 -5.01
CA GLU A 61 12.96 -31.14 -5.68
C GLU A 61 14.04 -30.95 -6.76
N ALA A 62 13.89 -29.93 -7.61
CA ALA A 62 14.87 -29.60 -8.64
C ALA A 62 16.25 -29.26 -8.04
N GLN A 63 16.28 -28.56 -6.90
CA GLN A 63 17.52 -28.28 -6.18
C GLN A 63 18.18 -29.56 -5.66
N LYS A 64 17.40 -30.44 -5.01
CA LYS A 64 17.89 -31.74 -4.52
C LYS A 64 18.46 -32.61 -5.63
N GLN A 65 17.81 -32.64 -6.81
CA GLN A 65 18.29 -33.38 -7.98
C GLN A 65 19.61 -32.81 -8.53
N ARG A 66 19.79 -31.49 -8.52
CA ARG A 66 21.06 -30.84 -8.90
C ARG A 66 22.18 -31.16 -7.93
N GLU A 67 21.93 -31.08 -6.62
CA GLU A 67 22.91 -31.40 -5.58
C GLU A 67 23.33 -32.88 -5.64
N ALA A 68 22.37 -33.80 -5.81
CA ALA A 68 22.66 -35.22 -6.00
C ALA A 68 23.51 -35.48 -7.25
N SER A 69 23.21 -34.78 -8.35
CA SER A 69 23.97 -34.89 -9.60
C SER A 69 25.38 -34.32 -9.47
N ALA A 70 25.57 -33.22 -8.73
CA ALA A 70 26.87 -32.63 -8.43
C ALA A 70 27.73 -33.52 -7.51
N LEU A 71 27.11 -34.17 -6.52
CA LEU A 71 27.80 -35.18 -5.70
C LEU A 71 28.21 -36.39 -6.53
N ALA A 72 27.35 -36.87 -7.43
CA ALA A 72 27.65 -37.99 -8.31
C ALA A 72 28.80 -37.69 -9.28
N SER A 73 28.91 -36.46 -9.79
CA SER A 73 30.05 -36.04 -10.63
C SER A 73 31.38 -35.96 -9.88
N ASN A 74 31.37 -35.73 -8.56
CA ASN A 74 32.58 -35.70 -7.72
C ASN A 74 33.08 -37.09 -7.29
N LEU A 75 32.30 -38.16 -7.52
CA LEU A 75 32.66 -39.53 -7.13
C LEU A 75 33.27 -40.36 -8.28
N SER A 76 33.59 -39.74 -9.42
CA SER A 76 34.30 -40.41 -10.53
C SER A 76 35.82 -40.34 -10.32
N PRO A 77 36.56 -41.47 -10.26
CA PRO A 77 38.00 -41.45 -10.01
C PRO A 77 38.79 -41.31 -11.32
N SER A 78 39.46 -40.19 -11.53
CA SER A 78 40.62 -40.10 -12.43
C SER A 78 41.59 -38.99 -12.00
N SER A 79 42.62 -39.41 -11.23
CA SER A 79 44.05 -39.02 -11.20
C SER A 79 44.52 -37.53 -11.21
N PRO A 80 45.74 -37.24 -10.68
CA PRO A 80 46.07 -35.98 -9.99
C PRO A 80 46.77 -34.92 -10.88
N PHE A 81 46.92 -33.73 -10.28
CA PHE A 81 47.46 -32.43 -10.77
C PHE A 81 46.36 -31.49 -11.31
N SER A 82 46.29 -30.20 -10.94
CA SER A 82 47.30 -29.27 -10.40
C SER A 82 46.61 -28.13 -9.61
N SER A 83 47.30 -27.64 -8.58
CA SER A 83 46.90 -26.48 -7.78
C SER A 83 46.91 -25.19 -8.61
N SER A 84 45.77 -24.50 -8.67
CA SER A 84 45.77 -23.05 -8.92
C SER A 84 44.73 -22.38 -8.01
N SER A 85 45.26 -21.58 -7.09
CA SER A 85 44.53 -20.64 -6.27
C SER A 85 43.87 -19.58 -7.15
N SER A 86 42.55 -19.46 -7.09
CA SER A 86 41.87 -18.24 -7.51
C SER A 86 40.83 -17.85 -6.46
N SER A 87 41.17 -16.79 -5.75
CA SER A 87 40.28 -16.01 -4.89
C SER A 87 39.17 -15.38 -5.75
N ALA A 88 37.94 -15.84 -5.57
CA ALA A 88 36.74 -15.14 -6.03
C ALA A 88 35.81 -14.94 -4.83
N GLY A 89 35.51 -13.68 -4.57
CA GLY A 89 34.90 -13.18 -3.35
C GLY A 89 33.51 -13.74 -3.04
N GLY A 90 33.28 -13.93 -1.74
CA GLY A 90 31.99 -14.27 -1.18
C GLY A 90 30.98 -13.16 -1.41
N LEU A 91 29.92 -13.47 -2.16
CA LEU A 91 28.66 -12.74 -2.11
C LEU A 91 27.76 -13.41 -1.08
N GLY A 92 27.24 -12.57 -0.18
CA GLY A 92 26.58 -12.95 1.06
C GLY A 92 25.42 -13.92 0.88
N SER A 93 25.44 -14.92 1.77
CA SER A 93 24.28 -15.74 2.12
C SER A 93 23.17 -14.85 2.69
N LEU A 94 22.18 -14.55 1.86
CA LEU A 94 20.89 -14.04 2.32
C LEU A 94 20.15 -15.21 3.00
N SER A 95 20.24 -15.24 4.33
CA SER A 95 19.45 -16.13 5.16
C SER A 95 17.96 -15.90 4.91
N THR A 96 17.31 -16.85 4.26
CA THR A 96 15.85 -16.97 4.25
C THR A 96 15.41 -17.43 5.64
N ALA A 97 14.88 -16.51 6.44
CA ALA A 97 14.19 -16.86 7.68
C ALA A 97 12.97 -17.73 7.34
N ALA A 98 12.99 -18.97 7.82
CA ALA A 98 11.87 -19.89 7.79
C ALA A 98 10.79 -19.39 8.78
N GLY A 99 9.84 -18.61 8.29
CA GLY A 99 8.62 -18.25 9.01
C GLY A 99 7.51 -19.24 8.69
N ALA A 100 7.56 -20.44 9.25
CA ALA A 100 6.44 -21.39 9.21
C ALA A 100 6.36 -22.13 10.55
N GLY A 101 5.37 -21.76 11.36
CA GLY A 101 4.86 -22.65 12.41
C GLY A 101 4.70 -22.05 13.81
N THR A 102 3.81 -21.07 13.99
CA THR A 102 3.24 -20.77 15.33
C THR A 102 1.79 -20.25 15.28
N ALA A 103 0.99 -20.67 14.31
CA ALA A 103 -0.46 -20.38 14.30
C ALA A 103 -1.32 -21.46 15.00
N ALA A 104 -0.72 -22.57 15.45
CA ALA A 104 -1.45 -23.71 16.04
C ALA A 104 -1.38 -23.78 17.58
N ALA A 105 -0.65 -22.88 18.24
CA ALA A 105 -0.47 -22.92 19.71
C ALA A 105 -1.40 -21.96 20.48
N ALA A 106 -2.19 -21.13 19.80
CA ALA A 106 -3.06 -20.13 20.44
C ALA A 106 -4.49 -20.63 20.76
N ALA A 107 -4.80 -21.92 20.52
CA ALA A 107 -6.15 -22.46 20.68
C ALA A 107 -6.35 -23.39 21.89
N GLN A 108 -5.40 -23.46 22.84
CA GLN A 108 -5.47 -24.37 23.99
C GLN A 108 -5.19 -23.73 25.36
N GLN A 109 -5.59 -22.47 25.57
CA GLN A 109 -5.53 -21.84 26.90
C GLN A 109 -6.85 -21.12 27.28
N GLN A 110 -7.99 -21.75 27.01
CA GLN A 110 -9.31 -21.26 27.48
C GLN A 110 -10.08 -22.25 28.36
N GLN A 111 -9.40 -23.21 28.99
CA GLN A 111 -10.00 -24.06 30.02
C GLN A 111 -9.02 -24.21 31.18
N ASN A 112 -9.15 -23.32 32.16
CA ASN A 112 -8.93 -23.54 33.60
C ASN A 112 -8.93 -22.19 34.33
N GLU A 113 -10.11 -21.61 34.51
CA GLU A 113 -10.34 -20.58 35.53
C GLU A 113 -11.17 -21.19 36.66
N HIS A 114 -10.51 -21.59 37.74
CA HIS A 114 -11.00 -21.51 39.13
C HIS A 114 -9.92 -22.04 40.09
N ASP A 115 -9.20 -21.13 40.77
CA ASP A 115 -9.06 -21.04 42.25
C ASP A 115 -7.82 -20.22 42.70
N GLN A 116 -8.10 -19.07 43.36
CA GLN A 116 -7.34 -18.37 44.44
C GLN A 116 -5.89 -17.83 44.25
N PRO A 117 -5.35 -16.98 45.17
CA PRO A 117 -5.92 -15.78 45.82
C PRO A 117 -4.99 -14.54 45.66
N SER A 118 -5.44 -13.37 46.13
CA SER A 118 -4.75 -12.07 46.05
C SER A 118 -3.30 -12.09 46.60
N ARG A 119 -2.29 -11.94 45.74
CA ARG A 119 -0.88 -11.73 46.14
C ARG A 119 -0.46 -10.27 45.95
N LYS A 120 0.00 -9.64 47.03
CA LYS A 120 0.61 -8.30 47.03
C LYS A 120 1.88 -8.31 46.17
N ALA A 121 1.91 -7.48 45.13
CA ALA A 121 3.03 -7.38 44.19
C ALA A 121 4.25 -6.71 44.85
N GLY A 122 5.39 -7.40 44.82
CA GLY A 122 6.66 -6.91 45.35
C GLY A 122 7.61 -6.40 44.24
N PRO A 123 8.69 -5.70 44.59
CA PRO A 123 9.61 -5.06 43.62
C PRO A 123 10.26 -6.03 42.63
N LEU A 124 10.47 -7.28 43.04
CA LEU A 124 11.11 -8.32 42.24
C LEU A 124 10.17 -8.94 41.19
N THR A 125 8.85 -8.85 41.39
CA THR A 125 7.87 -9.37 40.42
C THR A 125 7.77 -8.48 39.18
N ASN A 126 7.96 -7.16 39.35
CA ASN A 126 8.02 -6.20 38.24
C ASN A 126 9.29 -6.33 37.39
N LEU A 127 10.37 -6.91 37.93
CA LEU A 127 11.63 -7.12 37.21
C LEU A 127 11.58 -8.36 36.31
N ILE A 128 10.84 -9.40 36.70
CA ILE A 128 10.76 -10.67 35.96
C ILE A 128 9.62 -10.66 34.93
N TYR A 129 8.50 -9.99 35.24
CA TYR A 129 7.30 -9.98 34.38
C TYR A 129 7.05 -8.63 33.70
N GLY A 130 7.93 -7.65 33.89
CA GLY A 130 7.70 -6.28 33.43
C GLY A 130 6.66 -5.54 34.28
N THR A 131 6.75 -4.21 34.30
CA THR A 131 5.68 -3.38 34.88
C THR A 131 4.37 -3.62 34.13
N LYS A 132 3.23 -3.33 34.76
CA LYS A 132 1.92 -3.43 34.09
C LYS A 132 1.90 -2.58 32.81
N GLU A 133 2.48 -1.40 32.87
CA GLU A 133 2.67 -0.48 31.74
C GLU A 133 3.59 -1.06 30.65
N GLY A 134 4.69 -1.73 31.03
CA GLY A 134 5.57 -2.42 30.08
C GLY A 134 4.88 -3.56 29.34
N ARG A 135 4.06 -4.36 30.04
CA ARG A 135 3.27 -5.44 29.41
C ARG A 135 2.16 -4.91 28.51
N GLU A 136 1.52 -3.81 28.88
CA GLU A 136 0.54 -3.15 28.02
C GLU A 136 1.19 -2.55 26.77
N MET A 137 2.42 -2.02 26.91
CA MET A 137 3.22 -1.54 25.79
C MET A 137 3.68 -2.68 24.89
N ASP A 138 4.19 -3.79 25.45
CA ASP A 138 4.59 -4.99 24.70
C ASP A 138 3.38 -5.62 23.99
N ALA A 139 2.23 -5.74 24.65
CA ALA A 139 1.00 -6.24 24.04
C ALA A 139 0.49 -5.31 22.92
N GLN A 140 0.70 -3.99 23.03
CA GLN A 140 0.39 -3.03 21.95
C GLN A 140 1.39 -3.10 20.80
N ILE A 141 2.65 -3.47 21.07
CA ILE A 141 3.68 -3.73 20.05
C ILE A 141 3.40 -5.06 19.33
N GLU A 142 2.93 -6.09 20.05
CA GLU A 142 2.59 -7.42 19.51
C GLU A 142 1.28 -7.41 18.71
N ALA A 143 0.29 -6.60 19.10
CA ALA A 143 -0.86 -6.33 18.26
C ALA A 143 -0.39 -5.62 16.99
N SER A 144 -0.82 -6.11 15.81
CA SER A 144 -0.37 -5.50 14.54
C SER A 144 -0.61 -3.98 14.57
N PHE A 145 0.42 -3.18 14.25
CA PHE A 145 0.39 -1.71 14.33
C PHE A 145 -0.88 -1.08 13.72
N SER A 146 -1.43 -1.69 12.67
CA SER A 146 -2.67 -1.26 12.02
C SER A 146 -3.93 -1.58 12.83
N GLN A 147 -3.99 -2.67 13.60
CA GLN A 147 -5.14 -3.01 14.45
C GLN A 147 -5.30 -2.06 15.64
N VAL A 148 -4.20 -1.55 16.21
CA VAL A 148 -4.26 -0.62 17.35
C VAL A 148 -4.62 0.80 16.89
N LEU A 149 -4.09 1.23 15.75
CA LEU A 149 -4.26 2.58 15.23
C LEU A 149 -5.55 2.77 14.41
N ALA A 150 -5.89 1.77 13.58
CA ALA A 150 -7.02 1.87 12.67
C ALA A 150 -8.34 1.50 13.34
N ARG A 151 -9.43 2.08 12.83
CA ARG A 151 -10.78 1.59 13.11
C ARG A 151 -11.05 0.19 12.53
N GLY A 152 -10.29 -0.24 11.52
CA GLY A 152 -10.32 -1.58 10.93
C GLY A 152 -11.55 -1.94 10.07
N LYS A 153 -12.58 -1.09 10.03
CA LYS A 153 -13.80 -1.34 9.26
C LYS A 153 -13.68 -0.98 7.77
N TYR A 154 -12.99 0.12 7.48
CA TYR A 154 -12.92 0.71 6.14
C TYR A 154 -11.47 0.95 5.71
N VAL A 155 -11.25 0.93 4.40
CA VAL A 155 -10.03 1.41 3.74
C VAL A 155 -10.44 2.55 2.84
N HIS A 156 -9.65 3.62 2.86
CA HIS A 156 -9.86 4.77 2.01
C HIS A 156 -8.82 4.82 0.90
N SER A 157 -9.19 5.33 -0.26
CA SER A 157 -8.25 5.71 -1.31
C SER A 157 -8.26 7.22 -1.45
N ILE A 158 -7.10 7.84 -1.33
CA ILE A 158 -6.89 9.24 -1.73
C ILE A 158 -6.22 9.26 -3.10
N VAL A 159 -6.82 9.98 -4.03
CA VAL A 159 -6.37 10.08 -5.42
C VAL A 159 -6.14 11.54 -5.76
N PHE A 160 -4.96 11.83 -6.29
CA PHE A 160 -4.58 13.12 -6.85
C PHE A 160 -4.48 12.99 -8.36
N HIS A 161 -5.24 13.78 -9.09
CA HIS A 161 -5.11 13.94 -10.54
C HIS A 161 -4.50 15.29 -10.84
N ASP A 162 -3.29 15.31 -11.39
CA ASP A 162 -2.68 16.52 -11.96
C ASP A 162 -3.20 16.68 -13.39
N VAL A 163 -4.07 17.66 -13.59
CA VAL A 163 -4.80 17.87 -14.84
C VAL A 163 -3.99 18.80 -15.73
N LYS A 164 -4.09 18.62 -17.05
CA LYS A 164 -3.56 19.60 -18.00
C LYS A 164 -4.36 20.91 -17.86
N PRO A 165 -3.71 22.07 -17.70
CA PRO A 165 -4.42 23.33 -17.46
C PRO A 165 -5.49 23.63 -18.52
N GLU A 166 -5.21 23.32 -19.78
CA GLU A 166 -6.10 23.49 -20.92
C GLU A 166 -7.26 22.47 -20.99
N CYS A 167 -7.23 21.42 -20.17
CA CYS A 167 -8.23 20.34 -20.13
C CYS A 167 -9.12 20.37 -18.88
N VAL A 168 -9.00 21.39 -18.02
CA VAL A 168 -9.69 21.43 -16.72
C VAL A 168 -11.20 21.27 -16.86
N ASP A 169 -11.85 22.04 -17.73
CA ASP A 169 -13.31 21.98 -17.89
C ASP A 169 -13.78 20.65 -18.45
N GLU A 170 -13.05 20.09 -19.42
CA GLU A 170 -13.36 18.78 -19.99
C GLU A 170 -13.16 17.66 -18.97
N TYR A 171 -12.13 17.76 -18.13
CA TYR A 171 -11.90 16.84 -17.02
C TYR A 171 -13.02 16.89 -15.99
N VAL A 172 -13.43 18.11 -15.61
CA VAL A 172 -14.52 18.36 -14.67
C VAL A 172 -15.82 17.72 -15.16
N ASP A 173 -16.16 17.91 -16.44
CA ASP A 173 -17.35 17.30 -17.04
C ASP A 173 -17.27 15.76 -17.06
N LEU A 174 -16.14 15.21 -17.52
CA LEU A 174 -15.92 13.76 -17.60
C LEU A 174 -16.04 13.09 -16.21
N VAL A 175 -15.32 13.62 -15.22
CA VAL A 175 -15.28 13.06 -13.87
C VAL A 175 -16.59 13.31 -13.13
N GLY A 176 -17.20 14.49 -13.29
CA GLY A 176 -18.49 14.84 -12.68
C GLY A 176 -19.65 13.96 -13.15
N LYS A 177 -19.61 13.46 -14.40
CA LYS A 177 -20.59 12.48 -14.90
C LYS A 177 -20.28 11.04 -14.50
N TRP A 178 -19.01 10.69 -14.27
CA TRP A 178 -18.59 9.32 -13.97
C TRP A 178 -18.65 9.00 -12.48
N TYR A 179 -18.06 9.84 -11.63
CA TYR A 179 -17.78 9.49 -10.23
C TYR A 179 -19.06 9.32 -9.39
N PRO A 180 -20.02 10.26 -9.39
CA PRO A 180 -21.27 10.11 -8.64
C PRO A 180 -22.05 8.88 -9.10
N ARG A 181 -22.06 8.61 -10.40
CA ARG A 181 -22.74 7.45 -10.98
C ARG A 181 -22.11 6.15 -10.50
N MET A 182 -20.79 6.01 -10.52
CA MET A 182 -20.12 4.81 -10.00
C MET A 182 -20.36 4.62 -8.49
N ALA A 183 -20.43 5.71 -7.72
CA ALA A 183 -20.75 5.65 -6.29
C ALA A 183 -22.20 5.27 -6.00
N SER A 184 -23.13 5.55 -6.94
CA SER A 184 -24.56 5.24 -6.78
C SER A 184 -24.93 3.79 -7.10
N ILE A 185 -24.07 3.04 -7.80
CA ILE A 185 -24.31 1.65 -8.18
C ILE A 185 -24.03 0.75 -6.96
N PRO A 186 -25.05 0.08 -6.38
CA PRO A 186 -24.89 -0.71 -5.15
C PRO A 186 -23.85 -1.83 -5.26
N GLU A 187 -23.71 -2.43 -6.45
CA GLU A 187 -22.79 -3.53 -6.73
C GLU A 187 -21.32 -3.10 -6.55
N ASN A 188 -21.03 -1.81 -6.76
CA ASN A 188 -19.69 -1.28 -6.60
C ASN A 188 -19.27 -1.12 -5.14
N LYS A 189 -20.19 -1.15 -4.17
CA LYS A 189 -19.89 -1.13 -2.72
C LYS A 189 -18.83 -0.09 -2.30
N VAL A 190 -18.88 1.08 -2.91
CA VAL A 190 -17.94 2.18 -2.71
C VAL A 190 -18.69 3.46 -2.37
N HIS A 191 -18.11 4.28 -1.50
CA HIS A 191 -18.64 5.60 -1.17
C HIS A 191 -17.65 6.68 -1.57
N LEU A 192 -18.14 7.70 -2.28
CA LEU A 192 -17.36 8.91 -2.52
C LEU A 192 -17.40 9.77 -1.25
N VAL A 193 -16.26 9.96 -0.58
CA VAL A 193 -16.17 10.84 0.60
C VAL A 193 -16.20 12.30 0.16
N GLY A 194 -15.48 12.60 -0.92
CA GLY A 194 -15.54 13.92 -1.53
C GLY A 194 -14.64 14.05 -2.75
N SER A 195 -14.91 15.11 -3.52
CA SER A 195 -14.13 15.54 -4.68
C SER A 195 -13.89 17.03 -4.59
N TRP A 196 -12.64 17.45 -4.73
CA TRP A 196 -12.24 18.85 -4.61
C TRP A 196 -11.26 19.24 -5.71
N ARG A 197 -11.28 20.52 -6.06
CA ARG A 197 -10.19 21.19 -6.77
C ARG A 197 -9.27 21.88 -5.76
N THR A 198 -7.97 21.87 -6.02
CA THR A 198 -7.02 22.67 -5.24
C THR A 198 -7.03 24.12 -5.72
N GLU A 199 -7.24 25.07 -4.81
CA GLU A 199 -7.22 26.51 -5.11
C GLU A 199 -5.89 27.14 -4.70
N VAL A 200 -5.35 26.77 -3.53
CA VAL A 200 -4.03 27.22 -3.07
C VAL A 200 -3.11 26.01 -2.92
N GLY A 201 -1.99 26.05 -3.64
CA GLY A 201 -1.02 24.97 -3.74
C GLY A 201 -0.82 24.57 -5.21
N GLU A 202 -1.11 23.32 -5.53
CA GLU A 202 -1.02 22.78 -6.89
C GLU A 202 -2.38 22.99 -7.59
N CYS A 203 -2.62 24.18 -8.19
CA CYS A 203 -3.96 24.65 -8.60
C CYS A 203 -4.68 23.81 -9.68
N ASP A 204 -3.94 23.00 -10.44
CA ASP A 204 -4.48 22.08 -11.46
C ASP A 204 -4.66 20.65 -10.92
N THR A 205 -4.51 20.46 -9.61
CA THR A 205 -4.66 19.16 -8.95
C THR A 205 -6.05 19.00 -8.35
N PHE A 206 -6.72 17.91 -8.74
CA PHE A 206 -7.99 17.47 -8.16
C PHE A 206 -7.75 16.34 -7.17
N VAL A 207 -8.43 16.43 -6.03
CA VAL A 207 -8.33 15.45 -4.94
C VAL A 207 -9.65 14.71 -4.82
N HIS A 208 -9.60 13.39 -4.78
CA HIS A 208 -10.77 12.53 -4.57
C HIS A 208 -10.48 11.55 -3.45
N ILE A 209 -11.41 11.44 -2.50
CA ILE A 209 -11.32 10.44 -1.43
C ILE A 209 -12.49 9.48 -1.58
N TRP A 210 -12.18 8.19 -1.63
CA TRP A 210 -13.13 7.09 -1.73
C TRP A 210 -13.02 6.19 -0.50
N GLU A 211 -14.14 5.66 -0.03
CA GLU A 211 -14.23 4.70 1.07
C GLU A 211 -14.69 3.34 0.54
N TYR A 212 -14.03 2.28 1.01
CA TYR A 212 -14.29 0.89 0.64
C TYR A 212 -14.41 0.00 1.88
N GLN A 213 -15.17 -1.08 1.75
CA GLN A 213 -15.26 -2.10 2.78
C GLN A 213 -14.00 -2.98 2.80
N ARG A 214 -12.98 -2.53 3.54
CA ARG A 214 -11.66 -3.17 3.65
C ARG A 214 -10.99 -3.36 2.28
N TYR A 215 -9.89 -4.13 2.24
CA TYR A 215 -9.18 -4.42 1.00
C TYR A 215 -9.96 -5.32 0.05
N GLN A 216 -10.77 -6.26 0.56
CA GLN A 216 -11.64 -7.09 -0.28
C GLN A 216 -12.64 -6.23 -1.05
N GLY A 217 -13.31 -5.30 -0.37
CA GLY A 217 -14.24 -4.36 -0.99
C GLY A 217 -13.52 -3.49 -2.03
N TYR A 218 -12.34 -2.96 -1.72
CA TYR A 218 -11.55 -2.18 -2.67
C TYR A 218 -11.27 -2.94 -3.97
N HIS A 219 -10.77 -4.18 -3.88
CA HIS A 219 -10.48 -5.00 -5.05
C HIS A 219 -11.75 -5.38 -5.82
N ALA A 220 -12.79 -5.84 -5.12
CA ALA A 220 -14.07 -6.17 -5.75
C ALA A 220 -14.69 -4.97 -6.50
N SER A 221 -14.61 -3.78 -5.91
CA SER A 221 -15.10 -2.53 -6.54
C SER A 221 -14.35 -2.22 -7.82
N LEU A 222 -13.01 -2.29 -7.80
CA LEU A 222 -12.19 -2.04 -8.98
C LEU A 222 -12.39 -3.09 -10.07
N HIS A 223 -12.56 -4.35 -9.68
CA HIS A 223 -12.93 -5.42 -10.60
C HIS A 223 -14.26 -5.09 -11.29
N SER A 224 -15.33 -4.87 -10.51
CA SER A 224 -16.66 -4.50 -11.00
C SER A 224 -16.62 -3.30 -11.96
N ILE A 225 -16.02 -2.18 -11.51
CA ILE A 225 -15.92 -0.95 -12.31
C ILE A 225 -15.14 -1.18 -13.60
N SER A 226 -14.08 -1.99 -13.57
CA SER A 226 -13.27 -2.28 -14.76
C SER A 226 -14.03 -3.09 -15.83
N GLN A 227 -15.04 -3.85 -15.43
CA GLN A 227 -15.91 -4.60 -16.33
C GLN A 227 -17.08 -3.77 -16.88
N HIS A 228 -17.27 -2.54 -16.38
CA HIS A 228 -18.35 -1.67 -16.87
C HIS A 228 -18.13 -1.35 -18.37
N PRO A 229 -19.15 -1.47 -19.24
CA PRO A 229 -18.98 -1.33 -20.69
C PRO A 229 -18.35 0.00 -21.14
N GLU A 230 -18.65 1.08 -20.43
CA GLU A 230 -18.11 2.42 -20.72
C GLU A 230 -16.71 2.69 -20.13
N PHE A 231 -16.23 1.83 -19.20
CA PHE A 231 -14.97 2.08 -18.49
C PHE A 231 -13.75 2.23 -19.42
N PRO A 232 -13.58 1.40 -20.48
CA PRO A 232 -12.45 1.57 -21.39
C PRO A 232 -12.42 2.94 -22.08
N ALA A 233 -13.58 3.47 -22.46
CA ALA A 233 -13.69 4.79 -23.09
C ALA A 233 -13.39 5.90 -22.07
N PHE A 234 -13.96 5.78 -20.87
CA PHE A 234 -13.70 6.69 -19.75
C PHE A 234 -12.21 6.74 -19.38
N ASP A 235 -11.57 5.59 -19.15
CA ASP A 235 -10.16 5.49 -18.74
C ASP A 235 -9.23 6.05 -19.82
N LYS A 236 -9.50 5.74 -21.10
CA LYS A 236 -8.75 6.30 -22.24
C LYS A 236 -8.89 7.83 -22.27
N LYS A 237 -10.09 8.35 -22.09
CA LYS A 237 -10.33 9.80 -22.09
C LYS A 237 -9.65 10.46 -20.89
N LEU A 238 -9.83 9.95 -19.68
CA LEU A 238 -9.19 10.44 -18.46
C LEU A 238 -7.67 10.57 -18.62
N LYS A 239 -7.01 9.52 -19.13
CA LYS A 239 -5.56 9.51 -19.39
C LYS A 239 -5.09 10.57 -20.38
N SER A 240 -5.95 11.00 -21.30
CA SER A 240 -5.61 12.09 -22.23
C SER A 240 -5.66 13.48 -21.59
N LEU A 241 -6.43 13.65 -20.50
CA LEU A 241 -6.66 14.93 -19.84
C LEU A 241 -5.70 15.20 -18.68
N ILE A 242 -5.14 14.15 -18.08
CA ILE A 242 -4.24 14.25 -16.92
C ILE A 242 -2.77 14.14 -17.34
N LYS A 243 -1.90 14.83 -16.62
CA LYS A 243 -0.44 14.65 -16.67
C LYS A 243 -0.03 13.44 -15.83
N SER A 244 -0.62 13.30 -14.64
CA SER A 244 -0.32 12.21 -13.72
C SER A 244 -1.50 11.86 -12.81
N LYS A 245 -1.47 10.64 -12.27
CA LYS A 245 -2.39 10.13 -11.26
C LYS A 245 -1.59 9.51 -10.13
N HIS A 246 -1.77 10.01 -8.92
CA HIS A 246 -1.22 9.44 -7.70
C HIS A 246 -2.36 8.89 -6.85
N SER A 247 -2.21 7.67 -6.32
CA SER A 247 -3.22 7.02 -5.49
C SER A 247 -2.56 6.30 -4.34
N SER A 248 -3.05 6.54 -3.13
CA SER A 248 -2.61 5.88 -1.91
C SER A 248 -3.82 5.26 -1.21
N LEU A 249 -3.62 4.08 -0.59
CA LEU A 249 -4.59 3.47 0.31
C LEU A 249 -4.23 3.80 1.75
N MET A 250 -5.23 4.27 2.49
CA MET A 250 -5.08 4.80 3.83
C MET A 250 -6.16 4.27 4.75
N GLN A 251 -5.86 4.27 6.04
CA GLN A 251 -6.79 3.89 7.10
C GLN A 251 -7.09 5.09 7.98
N GLU A 252 -8.32 5.16 8.48
CA GLU A 252 -8.72 6.20 9.43
C GLU A 252 -8.06 5.97 10.78
N PHE A 253 -7.66 7.05 11.44
CA PHE A 253 -7.30 7.00 12.84
C PHE A 253 -8.53 6.74 13.72
N SER A 254 -8.41 5.83 14.68
CA SER A 254 -9.51 5.51 15.61
C SER A 254 -10.00 6.72 16.43
N PHE A 255 -9.13 7.67 16.77
CA PHE A 255 -9.47 8.87 17.54
C PHE A 255 -10.07 10.01 16.70
N TRP A 256 -9.98 9.91 15.38
CA TRP A 256 -10.43 10.94 14.46
C TRP A 256 -11.11 10.30 13.23
N PRO A 257 -12.29 9.68 13.44
CA PRO A 257 -13.04 9.08 12.36
C PRO A 257 -13.53 10.15 11.38
N THR A 258 -13.79 9.73 10.14
CA THR A 258 -14.42 10.58 9.14
C THR A 258 -15.85 10.89 9.54
N THR A 259 -16.21 12.16 9.47
CA THR A 259 -17.58 12.63 9.69
C THR A 259 -18.43 12.36 8.45
N PRO A 260 -19.72 12.03 8.60
CA PRO A 260 -20.63 11.96 7.46
C PRO A 260 -20.63 13.28 6.68
N PRO A 261 -20.87 13.26 5.35
CA PRO A 261 -20.92 14.47 4.55
C PRO A 261 -21.91 15.50 5.11
N ARG A 262 -21.50 16.77 5.15
CA ARG A 262 -22.31 17.90 5.63
C ARG A 262 -22.35 18.97 4.56
N GLN A 263 -23.54 19.46 4.22
CA GLN A 263 -23.73 20.56 3.28
C GLN A 263 -23.54 21.91 3.99
N LEU A 264 -22.33 22.15 4.50
CA LEU A 264 -21.95 23.44 5.09
C LEU A 264 -21.32 24.37 4.03
N GLY A 265 -20.99 23.85 2.85
CA GLY A 265 -20.22 24.54 1.83
C GLY A 265 -18.83 24.96 2.34
N GLY A 266 -18.39 26.13 1.88
CA GLY A 266 -17.11 26.72 2.27
C GLY A 266 -15.90 26.08 1.61
N LEU A 267 -14.75 26.20 2.26
CA LEU A 267 -13.48 25.65 1.79
C LEU A 267 -12.95 24.56 2.72
N PHE A 268 -12.05 23.76 2.18
CA PHE A 268 -11.40 22.68 2.92
C PHE A 268 -9.90 22.91 2.96
N GLU A 269 -9.25 22.49 4.05
CA GLU A 269 -7.79 22.45 4.15
C GLU A 269 -7.33 21.00 4.30
N LEU A 270 -6.74 20.44 3.25
CA LEU A 270 -6.07 19.15 3.31
C LEU A 270 -4.61 19.36 3.69
N ARG A 271 -4.21 18.81 4.82
CA ARG A 271 -2.82 18.81 5.26
C ARG A 271 -2.26 17.39 5.15
N SER A 272 -1.11 17.28 4.53
CA SER A 272 -0.41 16.02 4.27
C SER A 272 0.99 16.12 4.84
N TYR A 273 1.31 15.29 5.82
CA TYR A 273 2.60 15.30 6.49
C TYR A 273 3.32 13.97 6.28
N THR A 274 4.56 14.05 5.82
CA THR A 274 5.47 12.90 5.78
C THR A 274 6.22 12.85 7.09
N LEU A 275 6.01 11.80 7.87
CA LEU A 275 6.66 11.56 9.15
C LEU A 275 8.02 10.88 8.95
N HIS A 276 8.89 10.99 9.95
CA HIS A 276 10.04 10.10 10.03
C HIS A 276 9.58 8.64 10.19
N PRO A 277 10.22 7.67 9.48
CA PRO A 277 9.90 6.26 9.66
C PRO A 277 9.97 5.85 11.14
N GLY A 278 8.94 5.16 11.62
CA GLY A 278 8.82 4.76 13.03
C GLY A 278 8.06 5.74 13.94
N ASN A 279 7.86 7.00 13.53
CA ASN A 279 7.30 8.03 14.43
C ASN A 279 5.76 8.12 14.39
N LEU A 280 5.07 7.28 13.63
CA LEU A 280 3.61 7.37 13.45
C LEU A 280 2.85 7.23 14.78
N LEU A 281 3.23 6.28 15.62
CA LEU A 281 2.54 5.99 16.89
C LEU A 281 2.75 7.13 17.90
N GLU A 282 3.96 7.66 18.00
CA GLU A 282 4.26 8.82 18.85
C GLU A 282 3.49 10.06 18.38
N TRP A 283 3.51 10.33 17.07
CA TRP A 283 2.76 11.42 16.46
C TRP A 283 1.27 11.31 16.76
N GLU A 284 0.71 10.10 16.60
CA GLU A 284 -0.69 9.81 16.90
C GLU A 284 -1.02 10.04 18.38
N THR A 285 -0.18 9.58 19.30
CA THR A 285 -0.37 9.73 20.75
C THR A 285 -0.43 11.20 21.16
N HIS A 286 0.40 12.05 20.57
CA HIS A 286 0.34 13.50 20.81
C HIS A 286 -0.91 14.12 20.17
N TRP A 287 -1.23 13.77 18.93
CA TRP A 287 -2.42 14.29 18.24
C TRP A 287 -3.73 13.88 18.90
N ARG A 288 -3.84 12.67 19.45
CA ARG A 288 -5.00 12.21 20.21
C ARG A 288 -5.31 13.12 21.39
N ARG A 289 -4.29 13.65 22.05
CA ARG A 289 -4.43 14.63 23.14
C ARG A 289 -4.79 16.01 22.60
N GLY A 290 -4.01 16.52 21.65
CA GLY A 290 -4.22 17.86 21.10
C GLY A 290 -5.51 18.03 20.31
N LEU A 291 -6.07 16.95 19.75
CA LEU A 291 -7.35 17.00 19.06
C LEU A 291 -8.49 17.38 20.00
N LYS A 292 -8.41 17.00 21.29
CA LYS A 292 -9.42 17.40 22.29
C LYS A 292 -9.47 18.93 22.43
N ALA A 293 -8.31 19.55 22.64
CA ALA A 293 -8.17 21.01 22.67
C ALA A 293 -8.63 21.65 21.35
N ARG A 294 -8.22 21.07 20.21
CA ARG A 294 -8.51 21.65 18.91
C ARG A 294 -9.99 21.62 18.53
N ARG A 295 -10.75 20.63 19.02
CA ARG A 295 -12.21 20.52 18.83
C ARG A 295 -13.01 21.63 19.49
N GLU A 296 -12.46 22.33 20.48
CA GLU A 296 -13.13 23.49 21.10
C GLU A 296 -13.26 24.67 20.12
N VAL A 297 -12.35 24.75 19.17
CA VAL A 297 -12.28 25.87 18.23
C VAL A 297 -12.73 25.47 16.85
N MET A 298 -12.43 24.26 16.38
CA MET A 298 -12.71 23.83 15.02
C MET A 298 -12.96 22.33 14.91
N GLU A 299 -13.82 21.94 13.97
CA GLU A 299 -14.17 20.53 13.75
C GLU A 299 -13.51 19.99 12.48
N GLY A 300 -12.87 18.82 12.62
CA GLY A 300 -12.21 18.14 11.50
C GLY A 300 -13.16 17.25 10.73
N VAL A 301 -12.92 17.10 9.43
CA VAL A 301 -13.68 16.19 8.58
C VAL A 301 -13.24 14.74 8.78
N GLY A 302 -11.93 14.51 8.89
CA GLY A 302 -11.34 13.18 9.11
C GLY A 302 -9.80 13.23 9.09
N ALA A 303 -9.18 12.16 9.58
CA ALA A 303 -7.74 11.96 9.49
C ALA A 303 -7.38 10.51 9.20
N TRP A 304 -6.35 10.32 8.39
CA TRP A 304 -5.92 9.02 7.86
C TRP A 304 -4.40 8.89 7.87
N PHE A 305 -3.91 7.65 7.86
CA PHE A 305 -2.52 7.30 7.63
C PHE A 305 -2.38 6.31 6.49
N VAL A 306 -1.37 6.52 5.63
CA VAL A 306 -1.14 5.71 4.43
C VAL A 306 -0.54 4.35 4.79
N GLN A 307 -1.10 3.29 4.20
CA GLN A 307 -0.64 1.90 4.35
C GLN A 307 -0.05 1.34 3.05
N ILE A 308 -0.52 1.80 1.90
CA ILE A 308 -0.02 1.40 0.57
C ILE A 308 0.07 2.66 -0.30
N GLY A 309 1.22 2.88 -0.93
CA GLY A 309 1.53 4.12 -1.66
C GLY A 309 2.57 4.94 -0.90
N ASP A 310 2.28 6.22 -0.66
CA ASP A 310 3.18 7.17 0.02
C ASP A 310 3.30 6.88 1.54
N LEU A 311 4.04 5.83 1.90
CA LEU A 311 4.23 5.39 3.30
C LEU A 311 4.76 6.51 4.21
N ASN A 312 4.49 6.36 5.51
CA ASN A 312 4.79 7.37 6.56
C ASN A 312 4.06 8.70 6.36
N THR A 313 3.05 8.77 5.49
CA THR A 313 2.25 9.97 5.28
C THR A 313 0.95 9.90 6.09
N VAL A 314 0.64 11.00 6.77
CA VAL A 314 -0.66 11.23 7.41
C VAL A 314 -1.39 12.36 6.68
N HIS A 315 -2.69 12.18 6.50
CA HIS A 315 -3.58 13.17 5.93
C HIS A 315 -4.61 13.59 6.97
N HIS A 316 -4.90 14.87 7.06
CA HIS A 316 -6.03 15.34 7.85
C HIS A 316 -6.73 16.49 7.15
N LEU A 317 -8.06 16.46 7.17
CA LEU A 317 -8.93 17.34 6.42
C LEU A 317 -9.77 18.17 7.37
N TRP A 318 -9.78 19.48 7.15
CA TRP A 318 -10.57 20.45 7.90
C TRP A 318 -11.51 21.19 6.95
N GLN A 319 -12.62 21.70 7.48
CA GLN A 319 -13.60 22.51 6.75
C GLN A 319 -13.75 23.87 7.45
N PHE A 320 -13.91 24.92 6.66
CA PHE A 320 -14.07 26.30 7.09
C PHE A 320 -15.07 27.02 6.19
N ALA A 321 -15.72 28.06 6.70
CA ALA A 321 -16.59 28.92 5.91
C ALA A 321 -15.80 29.66 4.81
N ASP A 322 -14.67 30.25 5.18
CA ASP A 322 -13.78 30.99 4.29
C ASP A 322 -12.33 31.08 4.85
N LEU A 323 -11.46 31.83 4.16
CA LEU A 323 -10.05 31.98 4.54
C LEU A 323 -9.85 32.83 5.81
N GLU A 324 -10.73 33.78 6.09
CA GLU A 324 -10.64 34.63 7.29
C GLU A 324 -11.08 33.83 8.52
N GLU A 325 -12.18 33.09 8.43
CA GLU A 325 -12.61 32.17 9.48
C GLU A 325 -11.51 31.13 9.77
N ARG A 326 -10.89 30.58 8.72
CA ARG A 326 -9.73 29.70 8.86
C ARG A 326 -8.60 30.35 9.66
N LYS A 327 -8.22 31.58 9.33
CA LYS A 327 -7.18 32.33 10.05
C LYS A 327 -7.54 32.49 11.52
N ILE A 328 -8.73 33.03 11.79
CA ILE A 328 -9.24 33.27 13.16
C ILE A 328 -9.26 31.98 13.99
N ARG A 329 -9.75 30.87 13.43
CA ARG A 329 -9.84 29.57 14.11
C ARG A 329 -8.45 29.01 14.44
N ARG A 330 -7.48 29.16 13.53
CA ARG A 330 -6.10 28.73 13.76
C ARG A 330 -5.41 29.56 14.83
N GLU A 331 -5.63 30.88 14.85
CA GLU A 331 -5.11 31.77 15.89
C GLU A 331 -5.72 31.44 17.25
N LYS A 332 -7.04 31.30 17.32
CA LYS A 332 -7.76 30.89 18.55
C LYS A 332 -7.26 29.57 19.13
N SER A 333 -6.85 28.62 18.29
CA SER A 333 -6.32 27.33 18.75
C SER A 333 -5.08 27.48 19.65
N TRP A 334 -4.27 28.52 19.46
CA TRP A 334 -3.09 28.78 20.30
C TRP A 334 -3.44 29.25 21.72
N GLY A 335 -4.64 29.78 21.92
CA GLY A 335 -5.14 30.15 23.25
C GLY A 335 -5.70 28.96 24.04
N ILE A 336 -5.85 27.78 23.43
CA ILE A 336 -6.36 26.59 24.11
C ILE A 336 -5.21 25.81 24.74
N ASP A 337 -5.37 25.46 26.00
CA ASP A 337 -4.35 24.75 26.75
C ASP A 337 -4.04 23.37 26.14
N GLY A 338 -2.77 22.97 26.18
CA GLY A 338 -2.28 21.73 25.57
C GLY A 338 -2.10 21.73 24.04
N TRP A 339 -2.65 22.70 23.30
CA TRP A 339 -2.43 22.77 21.84
C TRP A 339 -0.97 23.08 21.50
N ALA A 340 -0.36 24.05 22.19
CA ALA A 340 1.04 24.42 21.97
C ALA A 340 2.01 23.27 22.25
N ASP A 341 1.79 22.52 23.34
CA ASP A 341 2.58 21.32 23.68
C ASP A 341 2.45 20.23 22.60
N THR A 342 1.24 20.02 22.07
CA THR A 342 1.01 19.08 20.96
C THR A 342 1.82 19.48 19.73
N VAL A 343 1.84 20.76 19.36
CA VAL A 343 2.63 21.23 18.21
C VAL A 343 4.13 21.03 18.48
N HIS A 344 4.61 21.40 19.67
CA HIS A 344 6.02 21.26 20.04
C HIS A 344 6.50 19.80 19.94
N LYS A 345 5.67 18.83 20.34
CA LYS A 345 6.02 17.40 20.30
C LYS A 345 5.85 16.76 18.92
N THR A 346 4.92 17.26 18.10
CA THR A 346 4.61 16.63 16.80
C THR A 346 5.46 17.17 15.65
N VAL A 347 5.88 18.44 15.69
CA VAL A 347 6.68 19.06 14.62
C VAL A 347 8.02 18.35 14.38
N PRO A 348 8.81 17.99 15.41
CA PRO A 348 10.08 17.27 15.23
C PRO A 348 9.92 15.88 14.58
N LEU A 349 8.72 15.30 14.61
CA LEU A 349 8.44 13.99 14.04
C LEU A 349 8.16 14.05 12.52
N ILE A 350 8.08 15.25 11.95
CA ILE A 350 7.64 15.49 10.56
C ILE A 350 8.82 15.93 9.70
N GLN A 351 9.01 15.23 8.58
CA GLN A 351 10.00 15.59 7.55
C GLN A 351 9.50 16.68 6.61
N LYS A 352 8.24 16.57 6.18
CA LYS A 352 7.65 17.44 5.17
C LYS A 352 6.20 17.73 5.49
N MET A 353 5.82 18.99 5.34
CA MET A 353 4.42 19.42 5.47
C MET A 353 3.93 20.02 4.16
N LYS A 354 2.76 19.57 3.69
CA LYS A 354 2.00 20.21 2.62
C LYS A 354 0.62 20.61 3.12
N SER A 355 0.18 21.80 2.74
CA SER A 355 -1.16 22.31 3.02
C SER A 355 -1.79 22.74 1.70
N ARG A 356 -3.00 22.28 1.42
CA ARG A 356 -3.78 22.66 0.23
C ARG A 356 -5.10 23.24 0.66
N VAL A 357 -5.46 24.39 0.09
CA VAL A 357 -6.83 24.92 0.17
C VAL A 357 -7.61 24.31 -0.98
N LEU A 358 -8.75 23.73 -0.67
CA LEU A 358 -9.56 22.91 -1.55
C LEU A 358 -10.97 23.49 -1.64
N ILE A 359 -11.53 23.51 -2.85
CA ILE A 359 -12.92 23.89 -3.12
C ILE A 359 -13.68 22.63 -3.54
N PRO A 360 -14.82 22.30 -2.90
CA PRO A 360 -15.57 21.11 -3.26
C PRO A 360 -16.15 21.26 -4.68
N MET A 361 -16.11 20.18 -5.46
CA MET A 361 -16.75 20.17 -6.77
C MET A 361 -18.28 20.13 -6.62
N PRO A 362 -19.07 20.65 -7.58
CA PRO A 362 -20.54 20.69 -7.47
C PRO A 362 -21.22 19.33 -7.26
N TRP A 363 -20.59 18.24 -7.72
CA TRP A 363 -21.07 16.87 -7.53
C TRP A 363 -20.48 16.16 -6.31
N SER A 364 -19.64 16.86 -5.55
CA SER A 364 -19.06 16.33 -4.32
C SER A 364 -20.16 16.16 -3.27
N PRO A 365 -20.21 15.06 -2.50
CA PRO A 365 -21.18 14.90 -1.41
C PRO A 365 -21.06 15.95 -0.30
N VAL A 366 -19.97 16.72 -0.29
CA VAL A 366 -19.67 17.80 0.67
C VAL A 366 -19.70 19.20 0.03
N ALA A 367 -20.29 19.32 -1.17
CA ALA A 367 -20.48 20.61 -1.85
C ALA A 367 -21.39 21.56 -1.07
#